data_AF-A0A1J0GEL1-F1
#
_entry.id   AF-A0A1J0GEL1-F1
#
_cell.length_a   1.000
_cell.length_b   1.000
_cell.length_c   1.000
_cell.angle_alpha   90.00
_cell.angle_beta   90.00
_cell.angle_gamma   90.00
#
_symmetry.space_group_name_H-M   'P 1'
#
loop_
_entity.id
_entity.type
_entity.pdbx_description
1 polymer ?
#
loop_
_entity_poly.entity_id
_entity_poly.type
_entity_poly.pdbx_seq_one_letter_code
_entity_poly.pdbx_strand_id
1 'polypeptide(L)'
;MDKTLISIDEITSRVKDLIKNNEGPFSVVTCDIDNLNNINKIHGDDIGDEVINKVISIFSNNLSDTDLINRSGDEFTLLLVKKGAERSFMDLEEIRRYLSDNTFDLKSLTKTENINITLSFGVASYPRDSKNVIDLLRVADSGLFRAKKEGRNRICLSEAESMVLKSSYFTKTQLDRLSELSKANDKTEAFLLREALDGLFKKYNK
;
A
#
# COMPACT_ATOMS: atom_id res chain seq x y z
N MET A 1 16.46 -7.48 -15.07
CA MET A 1 16.85 -8.32 -13.92
C MET A 1 15.58 -8.58 -13.13
N ASP A 2 15.29 -9.84 -12.79
CA ASP A 2 14.10 -10.14 -11.99
C ASP A 2 14.36 -9.68 -10.54
N LYS A 3 13.63 -8.65 -10.07
CA LYS A 3 13.81 -8.17 -8.69
C LYS A 3 13.21 -9.18 -7.74
N THR A 4 14.00 -9.65 -6.79
CA THR A 4 13.53 -10.54 -5.72
C THR A 4 12.54 -9.79 -4.83
N LEU A 5 11.35 -10.38 -4.65
CA LEU A 5 10.41 -9.93 -3.62
C LEU A 5 11.01 -10.23 -2.24
N ILE A 6 11.04 -9.22 -1.38
CA ILE A 6 11.55 -9.33 -0.02
C ILE A 6 10.42 -9.33 0.99
N SER A 7 10.70 -9.70 2.23
CA SER A 7 9.73 -9.66 3.33
C SER A 7 9.48 -8.23 3.82
N ILE A 8 8.32 -8.02 4.46
CA ILE A 8 8.00 -6.73 5.09
C ILE A 8 8.95 -6.40 6.24
N ASP A 9 9.47 -7.42 6.93
CA ASP A 9 10.46 -7.26 8.00
C ASP A 9 11.79 -6.74 7.45
N GLU A 10 12.22 -7.23 6.27
CA GLU A 10 13.41 -6.71 5.58
C GLU A 10 13.23 -5.27 5.11
N ILE A 11 12.07 -4.90 4.55
CA ILE A 11 11.74 -3.49 4.24
C ILE A 11 11.83 -2.64 5.51
N THR A 12 11.18 -3.09 6.59
CA THR A 12 11.14 -2.38 7.86
C THR A 12 12.53 -2.19 8.45
N SER A 13 13.37 -3.23 8.39
CA SER A 13 14.76 -3.15 8.81
C SER A 13 15.54 -2.13 7.96
N ARG A 14 15.40 -2.19 6.63
CA ARG A 14 16.09 -1.27 5.73
C ARG A 14 15.69 0.18 5.97
N VAL A 15 14.40 0.46 6.20
CA VAL A 15 13.93 1.80 6.54
C VAL A 15 14.54 2.28 7.85
N LYS A 16 14.60 1.44 8.89
CA LYS A 16 15.25 1.80 10.17
C LYS A 16 16.72 2.17 9.97
N ASP A 17 17.45 1.42 9.15
CA ASP A 17 18.85 1.69 8.84
C ASP A 17 19.01 3.03 8.11
N LEU A 18 18.19 3.29 7.09
CA LEU A 18 18.19 4.57 6.37
C LEU A 18 17.90 5.76 7.31
N ILE A 19 16.94 5.62 8.23
CA ILE A 19 16.62 6.66 9.22
C ILE A 19 17.80 6.88 10.17
N LYS A 20 18.37 5.80 10.72
CA LYS A 20 19.48 5.85 11.68
C LYS A 20 20.70 6.55 11.09
N ASN A 21 20.99 6.29 9.81
CA ASN A 21 22.12 6.88 9.09
C ASN A 21 21.78 8.24 8.46
N ASN A 22 20.54 8.73 8.61
CA ASN A 22 20.04 9.95 7.97
C ASN A 22 20.20 9.94 6.44
N GLU A 23 20.04 8.76 5.82
CA GLU A 23 20.15 8.51 4.37
C GLU A 23 18.83 8.80 3.64
N GLY A 24 18.37 10.06 3.72
CA GLY A 24 17.19 10.54 3.02
C GLY A 24 17.50 11.41 1.78
N PRO A 25 16.48 11.77 0.99
CA PRO A 25 15.08 11.38 1.15
C PRO A 25 14.80 9.99 0.56
N PHE A 26 13.82 9.28 1.12
CA PHE A 26 13.29 8.03 0.58
C PHE A 26 11.77 7.97 0.82
N SER A 27 11.07 7.07 0.14
CA SER A 27 9.62 6.91 0.30
C SER A 27 9.22 5.46 0.54
N VAL A 28 8.25 5.28 1.42
CA VAL A 28 7.52 4.03 1.62
C VAL A 28 6.18 4.16 0.92
N VAL A 29 5.81 3.15 0.16
CA VAL A 29 4.59 3.13 -0.64
C VAL A 29 3.81 1.87 -0.29
N THR A 30 2.53 2.02 0.02
CA THR A 30 1.60 0.89 0.07
C THR A 30 0.70 0.97 -1.14
N CYS A 31 0.56 -0.12 -1.90
CA CYS A 31 -0.32 -0.16 -3.06
C CYS A 31 -1.03 -1.50 -3.21
N ASP A 32 -2.12 -1.49 -3.96
CA ASP A 32 -3.03 -2.64 -4.09
C ASP A 32 -3.69 -2.65 -5.46
N ILE A 33 -3.90 -3.87 -5.99
CA ILE A 33 -4.56 -4.11 -7.28
C ILE A 33 -6.05 -3.89 -7.13
N ASP A 34 -6.54 -2.87 -7.83
CA ASP A 34 -7.95 -2.49 -7.75
C ASP A 34 -8.84 -3.62 -8.28
N ASN A 35 -9.77 -4.07 -7.44
CA ASN A 35 -10.80 -5.04 -7.79
C ASN A 35 -10.26 -6.43 -8.20
N LEU A 36 -9.09 -6.86 -7.71
CA LEU A 36 -8.56 -8.19 -8.03
C LEU A 36 -9.57 -9.31 -7.71
N ASN A 37 -10.25 -9.23 -6.56
CA ASN A 37 -11.32 -10.17 -6.20
C ASN A 37 -12.43 -10.28 -7.26
N ASN A 38 -12.74 -9.18 -7.96
CA ASN A 38 -13.73 -9.20 -9.04
C ASN A 38 -13.15 -9.85 -10.30
N ILE A 39 -11.89 -9.58 -10.61
CA ILE A 39 -11.17 -10.24 -11.72
C ILE A 39 -11.17 -11.76 -11.50
N ASN A 40 -10.83 -12.23 -10.29
CA ASN A 40 -10.84 -13.65 -9.95
C ASN A 40 -12.24 -14.27 -10.12
N LYS A 41 -13.30 -13.58 -9.65
CA LYS A 41 -14.68 -14.08 -9.79
C LYS A 41 -15.13 -14.21 -11.25
N ILE A 42 -14.68 -13.32 -12.13
CA ILE A 42 -15.10 -13.30 -13.54
C ILE A 42 -14.22 -14.24 -14.38
N HIS A 43 -12.92 -14.21 -14.16
CA HIS A 43 -11.94 -14.84 -15.06
C HIS A 43 -11.29 -16.11 -14.49
N GLY A 44 -11.40 -16.35 -13.18
CA GLY A 44 -10.77 -17.45 -12.45
C GLY A 44 -9.49 -17.01 -11.73
N ASP A 45 -9.13 -17.74 -10.66
CA ASP A 45 -7.95 -17.43 -9.84
C ASP A 45 -6.65 -17.50 -10.64
N ASP A 46 -6.54 -18.41 -11.62
CA ASP A 46 -5.38 -18.50 -12.51
C ASP A 46 -5.08 -17.16 -13.24
N ILE A 47 -6.13 -16.44 -13.67
CA ILE A 47 -5.97 -15.12 -14.30
C ILE A 47 -5.62 -14.06 -13.26
N GLY A 48 -6.15 -14.19 -12.04
CA GLY A 48 -5.76 -13.36 -10.90
C GLY A 48 -4.27 -13.43 -10.59
N ASP A 49 -3.73 -14.65 -10.55
CA ASP A 49 -2.29 -14.87 -10.35
C ASP A 49 -1.45 -14.26 -11.48
N GLU A 50 -1.91 -14.36 -12.73
CA GLU A 50 -1.27 -13.70 -13.87
C GLU A 50 -1.32 -12.17 -13.80
N VAL A 51 -2.40 -11.58 -13.28
CA VAL A 51 -2.47 -10.13 -13.01
C VAL A 51 -1.40 -9.73 -12.00
N ILE A 52 -1.26 -10.49 -10.91
CA ILE A 52 -0.23 -10.23 -9.88
C ILE A 52 1.17 -10.32 -10.49
N ASN A 53 1.45 -11.38 -11.24
CA ASN A 53 2.74 -11.58 -11.90
C ASN A 53 3.04 -10.44 -12.89
N LYS A 54 2.03 -9.96 -13.61
CA LYS A 54 2.16 -8.83 -14.53
C LYS A 54 2.50 -7.54 -13.79
N VAL A 55 1.88 -7.27 -12.65
CA VAL A 55 2.17 -6.11 -11.81
C VAL A 55 3.60 -6.16 -11.26
N ILE A 56 4.04 -7.33 -10.74
CA ILE A 56 5.42 -7.54 -10.28
C ILE A 56 6.41 -7.23 -11.41
N SER A 57 6.17 -7.78 -12.61
CA SER A 57 7.01 -7.53 -13.79
C SER A 57 7.10 -6.04 -14.13
N ILE A 58 5.98 -5.32 -14.08
CA ILE A 58 5.94 -3.88 -14.33
C ILE A 58 6.73 -3.11 -13.28
N PHE A 59 6.59 -3.44 -11.99
CA PHE A 59 7.41 -2.83 -10.95
C PHE A 59 8.90 -3.13 -11.13
N SER A 60 9.26 -4.38 -11.41
CA SER A 60 10.66 -4.79 -11.62
C SER A 60 11.33 -4.04 -12.77
N ASN A 61 10.60 -3.71 -13.83
CA ASN A 61 11.13 -3.01 -14.99
C ASN A 61 11.20 -1.48 -14.84
N ASN A 62 10.39 -0.89 -13.96
CA ASN A 62 10.28 0.57 -13.82
C ASN A 62 10.95 1.11 -12.55
N LEU A 63 11.17 0.26 -11.53
CA LEU A 63 11.82 0.67 -10.29
C LEU A 63 13.34 0.43 -10.35
N SER A 64 14.12 1.30 -9.70
CA SER A 64 15.60 1.26 -9.73
C SER A 64 16.15 0.09 -8.91
N ASP A 65 17.35 -0.43 -9.19
CA ASP A 65 17.89 -1.63 -8.51
C ASP A 65 17.96 -1.53 -6.97
N THR A 66 18.04 -0.31 -6.43
CA THR A 66 18.03 -0.05 -4.98
C THR A 66 16.64 -0.04 -4.36
N ASP A 67 15.59 0.05 -5.17
CA ASP A 67 14.19 0.05 -4.73
C ASP A 67 13.76 -1.38 -4.43
N LEU A 68 13.10 -1.56 -3.29
CA LEU A 68 12.69 -2.87 -2.79
C LEU A 68 11.19 -3.07 -2.92
N ILE A 69 10.78 -4.31 -3.13
CA ILE A 69 9.39 -4.70 -3.36
C ILE A 69 9.05 -5.84 -2.40
N ASN A 70 7.98 -5.68 -1.63
CA ASN A 70 7.32 -6.73 -0.88
C ASN A 70 5.91 -6.95 -1.43
N ARG A 71 5.42 -8.18 -1.36
CA ARG A 71 4.03 -8.55 -1.65
C ARG A 71 3.42 -9.30 -0.47
N SER A 72 2.16 -9.03 -0.20
CA SER A 72 1.29 -9.76 0.73
C SER A 72 -0.08 -9.94 0.07
N GLY A 73 -0.32 -11.07 -0.60
CA GLY A 73 -1.55 -11.26 -1.38
C GLY A 73 -1.62 -10.32 -2.58
N ASP A 74 -2.63 -9.47 -2.65
CA ASP A 74 -2.84 -8.42 -3.66
C ASP A 74 -2.26 -7.05 -3.26
N GLU A 75 -1.78 -6.93 -2.03
CA GLU A 75 -1.11 -5.74 -1.51
C GLU A 75 0.41 -5.81 -1.71
N PHE A 76 1.01 -4.65 -1.96
CA PHE A 76 2.43 -4.46 -2.14
C PHE A 76 2.92 -3.34 -1.24
N THR A 77 4.13 -3.52 -0.70
CA THR A 77 4.89 -2.45 -0.04
C THR A 77 6.17 -2.21 -0.82
N LEU A 78 6.41 -0.96 -1.21
CA LEU A 78 7.62 -0.55 -1.92
C LEU A 78 8.46 0.36 -1.03
N LEU A 79 9.78 0.19 -1.10
CA LEU A 79 10.75 1.15 -0.58
C LEU A 79 11.48 1.79 -1.75
N LEU A 80 11.22 3.08 -1.98
CA LEU A 80 11.83 3.88 -3.03
C LEU A 80 13.01 4.65 -2.45
N VAL A 81 14.21 4.17 -2.70
CA VAL A 81 15.45 4.66 -2.07
C VAL A 81 15.97 5.87 -2.83
N LYS A 82 16.46 6.89 -2.12
CA LYS A 82 16.91 8.19 -2.69
C LYS A 82 15.81 8.96 -3.44
N LYS A 83 14.53 8.68 -3.13
CA LYS A 83 13.37 9.29 -3.77
C LYS A 83 12.43 9.90 -2.72
N GLY A 84 12.34 11.23 -2.69
CA GLY A 84 11.34 11.94 -1.88
C GLY A 84 9.95 11.96 -2.54
N ALA A 85 8.98 12.64 -1.92
CA ALA A 85 7.57 12.60 -2.32
C ALA A 85 7.34 12.91 -3.81
N GLU A 86 7.95 13.97 -4.32
CA GLU A 86 7.78 14.38 -5.72
C GLU A 86 8.32 13.36 -6.72
N ARG A 87 9.55 12.86 -6.49
CA ARG A 87 10.16 11.88 -7.38
C ARG A 87 9.41 10.55 -7.35
N SER A 88 9.03 10.11 -6.16
CA SER A 88 8.21 8.91 -5.97
C SER A 88 6.86 9.04 -6.66
N PHE A 89 6.20 10.19 -6.56
CA PHE A 89 4.94 10.45 -7.24
C PHE A 89 5.10 10.34 -8.76
N MET A 90 6.13 10.94 -9.34
CA MET A 90 6.37 10.87 -10.79
C MET A 90 6.60 9.43 -11.28
N ASP A 91 7.50 8.69 -10.61
CA ASP A 91 7.80 7.29 -10.99
C ASP A 91 6.53 6.41 -10.87
N LEU A 92 5.75 6.58 -9.80
CA LEU A 92 4.51 5.82 -9.60
C LEU A 92 3.40 6.23 -10.56
N GLU A 93 3.30 7.51 -10.92
CA GLU A 93 2.27 8.01 -11.84
C GLU A 93 2.51 7.50 -13.26
N GLU A 94 3.78 7.36 -13.67
CA GLU A 94 4.15 6.71 -14.92
C GLU A 94 3.69 5.24 -14.94
N ILE A 95 3.99 4.49 -13.87
CA ILE A 95 3.54 3.10 -13.72
C ILE A 95 2.00 3.00 -13.73
N ARG A 96 1.34 3.86 -12.97
CA ARG A 96 -0.13 3.86 -12.85
C ARG A 96 -0.80 4.15 -14.20
N ARG A 97 -0.32 5.15 -14.93
CA ARG A 97 -0.83 5.48 -16.28
C ARG A 97 -0.57 4.36 -17.27
N TYR A 98 0.65 3.80 -17.27
CA TYR A 98 0.97 2.67 -18.13
C TYR A 98 0.01 1.49 -17.89
N LEU A 99 -0.30 1.19 -16.63
CA LEU A 99 -1.28 0.16 -16.30
C LEU A 99 -2.70 0.54 -16.75
N SER A 100 -3.17 1.76 -16.47
CA SER A 100 -4.55 2.16 -16.77
C SER A 100 -4.86 2.36 -18.24
N ASP A 101 -3.86 2.78 -19.02
CA ASP A 101 -4.02 3.15 -20.42
C ASP A 101 -3.82 1.95 -21.36
N ASN A 102 -3.44 0.80 -20.81
CA ASN A 102 -3.21 -0.43 -21.56
C ASN A 102 -4.09 -1.57 -21.07
N THR A 103 -4.30 -2.53 -21.96
CA THR A 103 -4.87 -3.84 -21.64
C THR A 103 -3.80 -4.91 -21.81
N PHE A 104 -3.90 -5.98 -21.04
CA PHE A 104 -2.91 -7.05 -21.05
C PHE A 104 -3.55 -8.38 -21.41
N ASP A 105 -2.99 -9.06 -22.40
CA ASP A 105 -3.37 -10.42 -22.74
C ASP A 105 -2.75 -11.39 -21.73
N LEU A 106 -3.57 -11.88 -20.81
CA LEU A 106 -3.18 -12.81 -19.75
C LEU A 106 -3.65 -14.22 -20.11
N LYS A 107 -2.77 -15.20 -19.96
CA LYS A 107 -3.01 -16.58 -20.38
C LYS A 107 -3.18 -17.47 -19.17
N SER A 108 -4.31 -18.17 -19.10
CA SER A 108 -4.45 -19.34 -18.23
C SER A 108 -4.18 -20.62 -19.01
N LEU A 109 -4.28 -21.77 -18.33
CA LEU A 109 -4.16 -23.09 -18.96
C LEU A 109 -5.19 -23.34 -20.08
N THR A 110 -6.33 -22.62 -20.06
CA THR A 110 -7.48 -22.93 -20.92
C THR A 110 -7.93 -21.76 -21.80
N LYS A 111 -7.48 -20.53 -21.53
CA LYS A 111 -7.93 -19.34 -22.28
C LYS A 111 -6.92 -18.20 -22.21
N THR A 112 -7.08 -17.24 -23.13
CA THR A 112 -6.40 -15.94 -23.08
C THR A 112 -7.46 -14.86 -22.90
N GLU A 113 -7.26 -13.97 -21.94
CA GLU A 113 -8.18 -12.89 -21.57
C GLU A 113 -7.47 -11.55 -21.68
N ASN A 114 -8.16 -10.54 -22.22
CA ASN A 114 -7.64 -9.19 -22.30
C ASN A 114 -8.14 -8.39 -21.08
N ILE A 115 -7.24 -8.11 -20.14
CA ILE A 115 -7.56 -7.57 -18.82
C ILE A 115 -7.04 -6.14 -18.68
N ASN A 116 -7.88 -5.23 -18.20
CA ASN A 116 -7.46 -3.91 -17.71
C ASN A 116 -7.07 -4.02 -16.23
N ILE A 117 -5.91 -3.47 -15.87
CA ILE A 117 -5.35 -3.53 -14.51
C ILE A 117 -5.14 -2.09 -14.04
N THR A 118 -5.67 -1.75 -12.86
CA THR A 118 -5.34 -0.47 -12.19
C THR A 118 -4.83 -0.72 -10.79
N LEU A 119 -4.03 0.23 -10.29
CA LEU A 119 -3.48 0.23 -8.94
C LEU A 119 -3.86 1.52 -8.23
N SER A 120 -4.13 1.39 -6.93
CA SER A 120 -4.21 2.51 -6.00
C SER A 120 -2.96 2.54 -5.12
N PHE A 121 -2.47 3.75 -4.81
CA PHE A 121 -1.21 3.95 -4.07
C PHE A 121 -1.39 4.95 -2.92
N GLY A 122 -0.73 4.67 -1.81
CA GLY A 122 -0.47 5.63 -0.75
C GLY A 122 1.04 5.80 -0.52
N VAL A 123 1.49 7.05 -0.41
CA VAL A 123 2.92 7.37 -0.35
C VAL A 123 3.23 8.19 0.90
N ALA A 124 4.27 7.77 1.63
CA ALA A 124 4.87 8.51 2.72
C ALA A 124 6.39 8.65 2.51
N SER A 125 6.94 9.83 2.77
CA SER A 125 8.34 10.15 2.51
C SER A 125 9.08 10.61 3.76
N TYR A 126 10.27 10.08 3.96
CA TYR A 126 11.21 10.57 4.96
C TYR A 126 12.03 11.75 4.42
N PRO A 127 12.30 12.80 5.23
CA PRO A 127 11.79 13.04 6.59
C PRO A 127 10.47 13.86 6.61
N ARG A 128 9.88 14.14 5.44
CA ARG A 128 8.72 15.04 5.26
C ARG A 128 7.52 14.62 6.11
N ASP A 129 7.17 13.34 6.06
CA ASP A 129 5.90 12.84 6.60
C ASP A 129 6.05 12.20 7.97
N SER A 130 7.20 11.55 8.23
CA SER A 130 7.61 11.14 9.56
C SER A 130 9.11 10.82 9.62
N LYS A 131 9.64 10.77 10.83
CA LYS A 131 11.00 10.32 11.17
C LYS A 131 11.02 8.91 11.79
N ASN A 132 9.88 8.23 11.85
CA ASN A 132 9.75 6.88 12.39
C ASN A 132 9.16 5.93 11.34
N VAL A 133 9.74 4.73 11.22
CA VAL A 133 9.31 3.69 10.29
C VAL A 133 7.83 3.31 10.44
N ILE A 134 7.33 3.19 11.68
CA ILE A 134 5.95 2.78 11.98
C ILE A 134 4.98 3.85 11.47
N ASP A 135 5.30 5.12 11.71
CA ASP A 135 4.46 6.22 11.24
C ASP A 135 4.54 6.39 9.72
N LEU A 136 5.71 6.17 9.09
CA LEU A 136 5.82 6.18 7.63
C LEU A 136 4.91 5.12 6.98
N LEU A 137 4.95 3.88 7.48
CA LEU A 137 4.05 2.81 7.02
C LEU A 137 2.57 3.18 7.25
N ARG A 138 2.23 3.69 8.44
CA ARG A 138 0.87 4.13 8.77
C ARG A 138 0.36 5.21 7.82
N VAL A 139 1.21 6.18 7.49
CA VAL A 139 0.87 7.29 6.58
C VAL A 139 0.69 6.78 5.15
N ALA A 140 1.54 5.85 4.68
CA ALA A 140 1.40 5.22 3.37
C ALA A 140 0.08 4.43 3.28
N ASP A 141 -0.24 3.61 4.28
CA ASP A 141 -1.51 2.88 4.35
C ASP A 141 -2.73 3.82 4.38
N SER A 142 -2.62 4.93 5.10
CA SER A 142 -3.65 5.98 5.14
C SER A 142 -3.88 6.58 3.76
N GLY A 143 -2.80 6.84 3.02
CA GLY A 143 -2.85 7.26 1.62
C GLY A 143 -3.56 6.25 0.73
N LEU A 144 -3.24 4.95 0.85
CA LEU A 144 -3.85 3.91 0.04
C LEU A 144 -5.36 3.81 0.27
N PHE A 145 -5.76 3.89 1.54
CA PHE A 145 -7.17 3.91 1.90
C PHE A 145 -7.90 5.09 1.24
N ARG A 146 -7.32 6.30 1.28
CA ARG A 146 -7.88 7.47 0.59
C ARG A 146 -7.95 7.25 -0.91
N ALA A 147 -6.90 6.70 -1.52
CA ALA A 147 -6.88 6.41 -2.94
C ALA A 147 -8.06 5.51 -3.35
N LYS A 148 -8.32 4.44 -2.57
CA LYS A 148 -9.47 3.55 -2.78
C LYS A 148 -10.81 4.26 -2.58
N LYS A 149 -10.95 5.06 -1.52
CA LYS A 149 -12.19 5.78 -1.17
C LYS A 149 -12.56 6.85 -2.19
N GLU A 150 -11.58 7.57 -2.74
CA GLU A 150 -11.82 8.67 -3.67
C GLU A 150 -12.06 8.21 -5.12
N GLY A 151 -12.07 6.91 -5.38
CA GLY A 151 -12.42 6.35 -6.69
C GLY A 151 -11.35 5.46 -7.33
N ARG A 152 -10.35 5.01 -6.57
CA ARG A 152 -9.28 4.11 -7.03
C ARG A 152 -8.42 4.70 -8.15
N ASN A 153 -7.54 3.88 -8.74
CA ASN A 153 -6.65 4.23 -9.85
C ASN A 153 -5.96 5.59 -9.65
N ARG A 154 -5.36 5.79 -8.48
CA ARG A 154 -4.72 7.07 -8.11
C ARG A 154 -3.63 6.90 -7.07
N ILE A 155 -2.85 7.97 -6.93
CA ILE A 155 -1.83 8.10 -5.91
C ILE A 155 -2.27 9.18 -4.92
N CYS A 156 -2.35 8.82 -3.64
CA CYS A 156 -2.54 9.77 -2.56
C CYS A 156 -1.25 9.92 -1.77
N LEU A 157 -0.67 11.12 -1.81
CA LEU A 157 0.39 11.49 -0.88
C LEU A 157 -0.20 11.63 0.54
N SER A 158 0.68 11.58 1.54
CA SER A 158 0.36 12.01 2.89
C SER A 158 -0.43 13.34 2.86
N GLU A 159 -1.55 13.36 3.56
CA GLU A 159 -2.01 14.65 4.09
C GLU A 159 -1.05 14.98 5.23
N ALA A 160 -0.52 16.20 5.25
CA ALA A 160 0.04 16.70 6.50
C ALA A 160 -1.08 16.58 7.53
N GLU A 161 -0.95 15.63 8.46
CA GLU A 161 -1.89 15.49 9.56
C GLU A 161 -1.75 16.76 10.40
N SER A 162 -2.52 17.80 10.06
CA SER A 162 -2.79 18.88 10.98
C SER A 162 -3.38 18.23 12.21
N MET A 163 -2.65 18.30 13.33
CA MET A 163 -3.09 17.83 14.64
C MET A 163 -4.59 18.13 14.81
N VAL A 164 -5.42 17.09 14.87
CA VAL A 164 -6.73 17.24 15.49
C VAL A 164 -6.45 17.45 16.97
N LEU A 165 -7.13 18.44 17.57
CA LEU A 165 -6.99 18.82 18.97
C LEU A 165 -6.92 17.59 19.90
N LYS A 166 -6.18 17.74 21.01
CA LYS A 166 -5.76 16.72 22.02
C LYS A 166 -6.84 15.76 22.57
N SER A 167 -8.06 15.75 22.07
CA SER A 167 -9.14 14.84 22.43
C SER A 167 -9.30 13.61 21.52
N SER A 168 -8.57 13.48 20.40
CA SER A 168 -8.62 12.27 19.56
C SER A 168 -7.22 11.77 19.16
N TYR A 169 -6.76 10.68 19.77
CA TYR A 169 -5.51 9.96 19.42
C TYR A 169 -5.59 9.19 18.09
N PHE A 170 -6.68 9.34 17.34
CA PHE A 170 -6.94 8.64 16.08
C PHE A 170 -6.91 9.61 14.91
N THR A 171 -6.27 9.18 13.82
CA THR A 171 -6.27 9.94 12.57
C THR A 171 -7.65 9.87 11.92
N LYS A 172 -7.98 10.84 11.06
CA LYS A 172 -9.26 10.84 10.31
C LYS A 172 -9.46 9.54 9.54
N THR A 173 -8.39 9.02 8.93
CA THR A 173 -8.41 7.73 8.23
C THR A 173 -8.67 6.55 9.17
N GLN A 174 -8.10 6.56 10.37
CA GLN A 174 -8.41 5.53 11.37
C GLN A 174 -9.88 5.56 11.79
N LEU A 175 -10.46 6.77 11.95
CA LEU A 175 -11.88 6.92 12.26
C LEU A 175 -12.77 6.46 11.10
N ASP A 176 -12.41 6.79 9.86
CA ASP A 176 -13.12 6.31 8.67
C ASP A 176 -13.10 4.78 8.57
N ARG A 177 -11.92 4.16 8.75
CA ARG A 177 -11.76 2.69 8.77
C ARG A 177 -12.56 2.04 9.89
N LEU A 178 -12.53 2.63 11.08
CA LEU A 178 -13.29 2.13 12.23
C LEU A 178 -14.80 2.19 11.96
N SER A 179 -15.26 3.25 11.29
CA SER A 179 -16.67 3.41 10.90
C SER A 179 -17.11 2.39 9.84
N GLU A 180 -16.25 2.11 8.86
CA GLU A 180 -16.50 1.06 7.87
C GLU A 180 -16.53 -0.34 8.51
N LEU A 181 -15.57 -0.63 9.38
CA LEU A 181 -15.52 -1.90 10.12
C LEU A 181 -16.75 -2.07 11.02
N SER A 182 -17.20 -0.99 11.66
CA SER A 182 -18.43 -0.94 12.46
C SER A 182 -19.65 -1.36 11.64
N LYS A 183 -19.85 -0.76 10.45
CA LYS A 183 -20.96 -1.09 9.54
C LYS A 183 -20.89 -2.52 9.03
N ALA A 184 -19.70 -2.98 8.64
CA ALA A 184 -19.51 -4.31 8.06
C ALA A 184 -19.79 -5.46 9.05
N ASN A 185 -19.67 -5.19 10.36
CA ASN A 185 -19.78 -6.21 11.41
C ASN A 185 -21.01 -6.02 12.31
N ASP A 186 -21.90 -5.07 12.00
CA ASP A 186 -23.06 -4.71 12.85
C ASP A 186 -22.68 -4.49 14.33
N LYS A 187 -21.55 -3.83 14.55
CA LYS A 187 -20.96 -3.56 15.87
C LYS A 187 -20.70 -2.08 16.01
N THR A 188 -20.81 -1.51 17.21
CA THR A 188 -20.44 -0.11 17.45
C THR A 188 -18.93 0.10 17.38
N GLU A 189 -18.48 1.28 16.96
CA GLU A 189 -17.06 1.67 16.98
C GLU A 189 -16.44 1.49 18.38
N ALA A 190 -17.18 1.83 19.43
CA ALA A 190 -16.78 1.64 20.83
C ALA A 190 -16.67 0.16 21.25
N PHE A 191 -17.41 -0.74 20.62
CA PHE A 191 -17.26 -2.19 20.83
C PHE A 191 -15.96 -2.68 20.19
N LEU A 192 -15.70 -2.30 18.95
CA LEU A 192 -14.49 -2.70 18.21
C LEU A 192 -13.20 -2.18 18.87
N LEU A 193 -13.22 -0.94 19.38
CA LEU A 193 -12.09 -0.40 20.12
C LEU A 193 -11.82 -1.15 21.44
N ARG A 194 -12.87 -1.58 22.15
CA ARG A 194 -12.72 -2.42 23.36
C ARG A 194 -12.18 -3.81 23.02
N GLU A 195 -12.70 -4.42 21.96
CA GLU A 195 -12.22 -5.72 21.47
C GLU A 195 -10.73 -5.66 21.08
N ALA A 196 -10.31 -4.60 20.38
CA ALA A 196 -8.91 -4.36 20.05
C ALA A 196 -8.03 -4.16 21.30
N LEU A 197 -8.53 -3.42 22.30
CA LEU A 197 -7.84 -3.18 23.57
C LEU A 197 -7.67 -4.48 24.39
N ASP A 198 -8.69 -5.32 24.46
CA ASP A 198 -8.62 -6.64 25.10
C ASP A 198 -7.59 -7.54 24.40
N GLY A 199 -7.49 -7.46 23.07
CA GLY A 199 -6.45 -8.11 22.29
C GLY A 199 -5.05 -7.63 22.64
N LEU A 200 -4.86 -6.32 22.84
CA LEU A 200 -3.59 -5.75 23.30
C LEU A 200 -3.24 -6.22 24.72
N PHE A 201 -4.18 -6.22 25.65
CA PHE A 201 -3.91 -6.71 27.02
C PHE A 201 -3.49 -8.17 27.02
N LYS A 202 -4.14 -9.04 26.23
CA LYS A 202 -3.72 -10.44 26.08
C LYS A 202 -2.32 -10.57 25.47
N LYS A 203 -1.97 -9.69 24.54
CA LYS A 203 -0.66 -9.68 23.87
C LYS A 203 0.48 -9.29 24.82
N TYR A 204 0.24 -8.36 25.74
CA TYR A 204 1.30 -7.75 26.58
C TYR A 204 1.29 -8.18 28.06
N ASN A 205 0.22 -8.83 28.57
CA ASN A 205 0.20 -9.43 29.92
C ASN A 205 0.82 -10.83 29.95
N LYS A 206 1.97 -11.03 29.31
CA LYS A 206 2.83 -12.21 29.52
C LYS A 206 3.94 -11.89 30.49
#